data_AF-A0A3D9E4D3-F1
#
_entry.id   AF-A0A3D9E4D3-F1
#
_cell.length_a   1.000
_cell.length_b   1.000
_cell.length_c   1.000
_cell.angle_alpha   90.00
_cell.angle_beta   90.00
_cell.angle_gamma   90.00
#
_symmetry.space_group_name_H-M   'P 1'
#
loop_
_entity.id
_entity.type
_entity.pdbx_description
1 polymer ?
#
loop_
_entity_poly.entity_id
_entity_poly.type
_entity_poly.pdbx_seq_one_letter_code
_entity_poly.pdbx_strand_id
1 'polypeptide(L)' 'MHHGPMDIREWWPRLDDSTRQWLIDHNGEALSADALVAISAAGGVVTSDAWWVGQGGPTGFYLSDAAVDWIEERANDE' A
#
# COMPACT_ATOMS: atom_id res chain seq x y z
N MET A 1 17.98 -8.61 13.57
CA MET A 1 17.30 -9.34 12.50
C MET A 1 16.62 -8.30 11.64
N HIS A 2 17.14 -7.99 10.46
CA HIS A 2 16.40 -7.18 9.51
C HIS A 2 15.36 -8.11 8.89
N HIS A 3 14.11 -8.03 9.34
CA HIS A 3 13.02 -8.51 8.50
C HIS A 3 13.13 -7.76 7.18
N GLY A 4 13.11 -8.48 6.05
CA GLY A 4 12.98 -7.84 4.75
C GLY A 4 11.73 -6.96 4.72
N PRO A 5 11.64 -6.01 3.78
CA PRO A 5 10.43 -5.21 3.63
C PRO A 5 9.24 -6.15 3.47
N MET A 6 8.19 -5.96 4.29
CA MET A 6 7.02 -6.81 4.22
C MET A 6 6.27 -6.55 2.93
N ASP A 7 5.78 -7.64 2.35
CA ASP A 7 4.92 -7.61 1.17
C ASP A 7 3.56 -6.99 1.52
N ILE A 8 2.85 -6.44 0.53
CA ILE A 8 1.48 -5.95 0.72
C ILE A 8 0.56 -7.01 1.30
N ARG A 9 0.75 -8.28 0.93
CA ARG A 9 0.00 -9.40 1.51
C ARG A 9 0.22 -9.58 3.01
N GLU A 10 1.35 -9.11 3.54
CA GLU A 10 1.73 -9.24 4.93
C GLU A 10 1.34 -8.02 5.77
N TRP A 11 1.48 -6.80 5.24
CA TRP A 11 1.12 -5.57 5.97
C TRP A 11 -0.35 -5.18 5.83
N TRP A 12 -1.01 -5.53 4.71
CA TRP A 12 -2.44 -5.26 4.49
C TRP A 12 -3.35 -5.70 5.63
N PRO A 13 -3.29 -6.96 6.13
CA PRO A 13 -4.18 -7.39 7.23
C PRO A 13 -3.87 -6.73 8.58
N ARG A 14 -2.79 -5.95 8.69
CA ARG A 14 -2.41 -5.25 9.92
C ARG A 14 -2.84 -3.79 9.95
N LEU A 15 -3.29 -3.27 8.82
CA LEU A 15 -3.87 -1.94 8.74
C LEU A 15 -5.23 -1.93 9.44
N ASP A 16 -5.54 -0.82 10.09
CA ASP A 16 -6.88 -0.57 10.58
C ASP A 16 -7.89 -0.46 9.42
N ASP A 17 -9.17 -0.65 9.73
CA ASP A 17 -10.23 -0.67 8.71
C ASP A 17 -10.35 0.67 7.97
N SER A 18 -10.07 1.80 8.62
CA SER A 18 -10.17 3.12 7.99
C SER A 18 -9.07 3.36 6.97
N THR A 19 -7.84 2.93 7.27
CA THR A 19 -6.73 2.98 6.32
C THR A 19 -6.95 2.02 5.15
N ARG A 20 -7.45 0.79 5.41
CA ARG A 20 -7.80 -0.14 4.32
C ARG A 20 -8.88 0.43 3.42
N GLN A 21 -9.95 0.99 3.99
CA GLN A 21 -11.01 1.62 3.20
C GLN A 21 -10.48 2.78 2.36
N TRP A 22 -9.63 3.63 2.94
CA TRP A 22 -9.01 4.73 2.19
C TRP A 22 -8.17 4.22 1.01
N LEU A 23 -7.37 3.17 1.22
CA LEU A 23 -6.57 2.58 0.14
C LEU A 23 -7.43 1.95 -0.94
N ILE A 24 -8.62 1.43 -0.62
CA ILE A 24 -9.59 0.91 -1.59
C ILE A 24 -10.17 2.07 -2.41
N ASP A 25 -10.64 3.12 -1.73
CA ASP A 25 -11.35 4.23 -2.38
C ASP A 25 -10.42 5.12 -3.23
N HIS A 26 -9.13 5.18 -2.89
CA HIS A 26 -8.14 6.08 -3.49
C HIS A 26 -6.95 5.34 -4.12
N ASN A 27 -7.12 4.08 -4.54
CA ASN A 27 -6.04 3.22 -5.04
C ASN A 27 -5.32 3.78 -6.30
N GLY A 28 -5.99 4.60 -7.11
CA GLY A 28 -5.44 5.28 -8.28
C GLY A 28 -4.84 6.67 -8.01
N GLU A 29 -4.83 7.11 -6.76
CA GLU A 29 -4.32 8.42 -6.34
C GLU A 29 -2.93 8.32 -5.67
N ALA A 30 -2.30 9.48 -5.41
CA ALA A 30 -1.08 9.52 -4.61
C ALA A 30 -1.40 9.13 -3.16
N LEU A 31 -0.55 8.29 -2.57
CA LEU A 31 -0.66 7.91 -1.16
C LEU A 31 -0.58 9.14 -0.26
N SER A 32 -1.59 9.29 0.61
CA SER A 32 -1.61 10.34 1.62
C SER A 32 -0.51 10.12 2.66
N ALA A 33 -0.14 11.17 3.39
CA ALA A 33 0.84 11.07 4.47
C ALA A 33 0.39 10.07 5.56
N ASP A 34 -0.91 10.06 5.88
CA ASP A 34 -1.46 9.15 6.88
C ASP A 34 -1.41 7.68 6.41
N ALA A 35 -1.73 7.42 5.14
CA ALA A 35 -1.59 6.09 4.55
C ALA A 35 -0.13 5.60 4.57
N LEU A 36 0.84 6.47 4.25
CA LEU A 36 2.26 6.14 4.30
C LEU A 36 2.73 5.81 5.72
N VAL A 37 2.28 6.56 6.72
CA VAL A 37 2.59 6.29 8.14
C VAL A 37 2.00 4.96 8.57
N ALA A 38 0.74 4.67 8.22
CA ALA A 38 0.07 3.43 8.58
C ALA A 38 0.72 2.20 7.92
N ILE A 39 1.07 2.28 6.64
CA ILE A 39 1.80 1.21 5.91
C ILE A 39 3.16 0.97 6.57
N SER A 40 3.90 2.04 6.88
CA SER A 40 5.19 1.94 7.58
C SER A 40 5.08 1.31 8.96
N ALA A 41 4.07 1.72 9.76
CA ALA A 41 3.79 1.15 11.06
C ALA A 41 3.39 -0.34 11.00
N ALA A 42 2.74 -0.77 9.92
CA ALA A 42 2.41 -2.17 9.65
C ALA A 42 3.61 -3.01 9.16
N GLY A 43 4.75 -2.37 8.89
CA GLY A 43 6.01 -2.97 8.44
C GLY A 43 6.22 -2.96 6.92
N GLY A 44 5.33 -2.34 6.16
CA GLY A 44 5.51 -2.08 4.74
C GLY A 44 6.59 -1.02 4.52
N VAL A 45 7.50 -1.24 3.58
CA VAL A 45 8.56 -0.27 3.26
C VAL A 45 8.29 0.31 1.88
N VAL A 46 8.07 1.62 1.84
CA VAL A 46 7.82 2.38 0.61
C VAL A 46 9.16 2.59 -0.10
N THR A 47 9.57 1.61 -0.91
CA THR A 47 10.81 1.67 -1.71
C THR A 47 10.51 1.31 -3.15
N SER A 48 11.31 1.80 -4.09
CA SER A 48 11.19 1.43 -5.50
C SER A 48 11.45 -0.06 -5.79
N ASP A 49 12.05 -0.81 -4.87
CA ASP A 49 12.22 -2.26 -4.99
C ASP A 49 10.96 -3.06 -4.61
N ALA A 50 9.99 -2.43 -3.94
CA ALA A 50 8.75 -3.09 -3.57
C ALA A 50 7.80 -3.10 -4.77
N TRP A 51 7.36 -4.28 -5.19
CA TRP A 51 6.49 -4.44 -6.37
C TRP A 51 5.19 -3.63 -6.30
N TRP A 52 4.70 -3.37 -5.07
CA TRP A 52 3.46 -2.63 -4.83
C TRP A 52 3.62 -1.12 -4.93
N VAL A 53 4.86 -0.62 -4.95
CA VAL A 53 5.17 0.80 -5.13
C VAL A 53 5.31 1.06 -6.63
N GLY A 54 4.43 1.91 -7.14
CA GLY A 54 4.48 2.42 -8.51
C GLY A 54 5.52 3.53 -8.66
N GLN A 55 5.38 4.33 -9.71
CA GLN A 55 6.33 5.41 -9.97
C GLN A 55 6.21 6.51 -8.89
N GLY A 56 7.25 6.68 -8.07
CA GLY A 56 7.38 7.86 -7.22
C GLY A 56 7.56 9.11 -8.08
N GLY A 57 6.58 10.00 -8.07
CA GLY A 57 6.57 11.25 -8.83
C GLY A 57 6.81 12.47 -7.95
N PRO A 58 6.95 13.67 -8.53
CA PRO A 58 7.01 14.92 -7.76
C PRO A 58 5.75 15.16 -6.90
N THR A 59 4.67 14.44 -7.19
CA THR A 59 3.38 14.47 -6.50
C THR A 59 3.25 13.45 -5.36
N GLY A 60 4.19 12.51 -5.20
CA GLY A 60 4.18 11.52 -4.12
C GLY A 60 4.43 10.08 -4.58
N PHE A 61 4.16 9.13 -3.68
CA PHE A 61 4.20 7.70 -3.98
C PHE A 61 2.83 7.23 -4.46
N TYR A 62 2.84 6.36 -5.46
CA TYR A 62 1.65 5.74 -6.01
C TYR A 62 1.73 4.23 -5.80
N LEU A 63 0.57 3.58 -5.75
CA LEU A 63 0.52 2.13 -5.91
C LEU A 63 0.88 1.77 -7.35
N SER A 64 1.54 0.63 -7.54
CA SER A 64 1.70 0.05 -8.88
C SER A 64 0.36 -0.49 -9.38
N ASP A 65 0.16 -0.57 -10.69
CA ASP A 65 -1.04 -1.19 -11.29
C ASP A 65 -1.34 -2.57 -10.70
N ALA A 66 -0.31 -3.41 -10.53
CA ALA A 66 -0.49 -4.74 -9.95
C ALA A 66 -1.00 -4.70 -8.49
N ALA A 67 -0.66 -3.67 -7.72
CA ALA A 67 -1.10 -3.52 -6.33
C ALA A 67 -2.51 -2.95 -6.25
N VAL A 68 -2.88 -2.09 -7.21
CA VAL A 68 -4.26 -1.65 -7.41
C VAL A 68 -5.13 -2.88 -7.69
N ASP A 69 -4.77 -3.69 -8.68
CA ASP A 69 -5.50 -4.93 -9.02
C ASP A 69 -5.64 -5.85 -7.79
N TRP A 70 -4.54 -6.06 -7.04
CA TRP A 70 -4.56 -6.90 -5.84
C TRP A 70 -5.47 -6.34 -4.72
N ILE A 71 -5.52 -5.02 -4.53
CA ILE A 71 -6.41 -4.37 -3.57
C ILE A 71 -7.86 -4.51 -4.01
N GLU A 72 -8.15 -4.33 -5.30
CA GLU A 72 -9.51 -4.46 -5.85
C GLU A 72 -10.04 -5.89 -5.71
N GLU A 73 -9.23 -6.90 -5.98
CA GLU A 73 -9.59 -8.31 -5.73
C GLU A 73 -9.97 -8.51 -4.25
N ARG A 74 -9.17 -7.97 -3.31
CA ARG A 74 -9.41 -8.15 -1.88
C ARG A 74 -10.59 -7.32 -1.36
N ALA A 75 -10.86 -6.16 -1.96
CA ALA A 75 -11.95 -5.28 -1.60
C ALA A 75 -13.32 -5.84 -2.01
N ASN A 76 -13.37 -6.56 -3.13
CA ASN A 76 -14.59 -7.17 -3.65
C ASN A 76 -14.92 -8.55 -3.01
N ASP A 77 -14.09 -9.02 -2.06
CA ASP A 77 -14.18 -10.36 -1.46
C ASP A 77 -14.23 -11.51 -2.50
N GLU A 78 -13.71 -11.30 -3.71
CA GLU A 78 -13.60 -12.31 -4.78
C GLU A 78 -12.43 -13.28 -4.57
#